data_AF-A0A292YRA3-F1
#
_entry.id   AF-A0A292YRA3-F1
#
_cell.length_a   1.000
_cell.length_b   1.000
_cell.length_c   1.000
_cell.angle_alpha   90.00
_cell.angle_beta   90.00
_cell.angle_gamma   90.00
#
_symmetry.space_group_name_H-M   'P 1'
#
loop_
_entity.id
_entity.type
_entity.pdbx_description
1 polymer ?
#
loop_
_entity_poly.entity_id
_entity_poly.type
_entity_poly.pdbx_seq_one_letter_code
_entity_poly.pdbx_strand_id
1 'polypeptide(L)'
;MSVPIKTIQKINSIKKMLVRQTEWEYSEVKRSLFQAEELLAGLEQELQDALDRFRDKQQEGLTPVELLDWTGWIDTQRMKIRSQVMQCRELEMQAEATRLRLVERQREEETWNNLKEKRLAALNYELQKQEQVELDEIGMQMRRYRGIGR
;
A
#
# COMPACT_ATOMS: atom_id res chain seq x y z
N MET A 1 3.00 2.29 -34.64
CA MET A 1 3.21 3.65 -34.08
C MET A 1 3.93 3.52 -32.75
N SER A 2 5.15 4.04 -32.62
CA SER A 2 5.90 3.99 -31.36
C SER A 2 5.40 5.06 -30.40
N VAL A 3 5.06 4.69 -29.16
CA VAL A 3 4.68 5.65 -28.11
C VAL A 3 5.88 6.56 -27.79
N PRO A 4 5.70 7.89 -27.73
CA PRO A 4 6.78 8.81 -27.39
C PRO A 4 7.33 8.55 -25.99
N ILE A 5 8.64 8.70 -25.81
CA ILE A 5 9.30 8.43 -24.52
C ILE A 5 8.82 9.37 -23.41
N LYS A 6 8.49 10.62 -23.75
CA LYS A 6 7.88 11.60 -22.83
C LYS A 6 6.53 11.10 -22.30
N THR A 7 5.73 10.44 -23.14
CA THR A 7 4.44 9.86 -22.74
C THR A 7 4.65 8.70 -21.77
N ILE A 8 5.60 7.80 -22.04
CA ILE A 8 5.94 6.68 -21.15
C ILE A 8 6.45 7.19 -19.79
N GLN A 9 7.30 8.22 -19.78
CA GLN A 9 7.79 8.85 -18.55
C GLN A 9 6.65 9.46 -17.72
N LYS A 10 5.71 10.16 -18.38
CA LYS A 10 4.54 10.73 -17.71
C LYS A 10 3.65 9.65 -17.11
N ILE A 11 3.37 8.58 -17.85
CA ILE A 11 2.56 7.45 -17.35
C ILE A 11 3.25 6.79 -16.14
N ASN A 12 4.56 6.53 -16.23
CA ASN A 12 5.33 5.97 -15.13
C ASN A 12 5.27 6.87 -13.87
N SER A 13 5.40 8.19 -14.03
CA SER A 13 5.26 9.13 -12.89
C SER A 13 3.88 9.07 -12.23
N ILE A 14 2.81 8.94 -13.03
CA ILE A 14 1.44 8.78 -12.52
C ILE A 14 1.32 7.45 -11.77
N LYS A 15 1.85 6.35 -12.32
CA LYS A 15 1.83 5.04 -11.66
C LYS A 15 2.57 5.06 -10.32
N LYS A 16 3.75 5.68 -10.26
CA LYS A 16 4.49 5.88 -9.00
C LYS A 16 3.69 6.67 -7.97
N MET A 17 3.00 7.72 -8.40
CA MET A 17 2.13 8.50 -7.51
C MET A 17 0.97 7.65 -6.97
N LEU A 18 0.32 6.87 -7.82
CA LEU A 18 -0.77 5.97 -7.42
C LEU A 18 -0.30 4.90 -6.42
N VAL A 19 0.88 4.30 -6.63
CA VAL A 19 1.47 3.36 -5.66
C VAL A 19 1.62 4.03 -4.30
N ARG A 20 2.25 5.21 -4.24
CA ARG A 20 2.45 5.96 -2.99
C ARG A 20 1.12 6.32 -2.29
N GLN A 21 0.12 6.69 -3.07
CA GLN A 21 -1.21 6.96 -2.53
C GLN A 21 -1.81 5.71 -1.90
N THR A 22 -1.76 4.56 -2.59
CA THR A 22 -2.29 3.30 -2.06
C THR A 22 -1.47 2.78 -0.87
N GLU A 23 -0.16 3.04 -0.81
CA GLU A 23 0.67 2.76 0.37
C GLU A 23 0.22 3.57 1.59
N TRP A 24 -0.10 4.84 1.38
CA TRP A 24 -0.62 5.71 2.42
C TRP A 24 -1.99 5.24 2.91
N GLU A 25 -2.92 4.93 2.00
CA GLU A 25 -4.24 4.36 2.32
C GLU A 25 -4.11 3.05 3.10
N TYR A 26 -3.23 2.14 2.68
CA TYR A 26 -2.99 0.89 3.39
C TYR A 26 -2.46 1.13 4.81
N SER A 27 -1.54 2.09 4.97
CA SER A 27 -0.96 2.45 6.26
C SER A 27 -2.00 3.06 7.20
N GLU A 28 -2.93 3.86 6.68
CA GLU A 28 -4.04 4.43 7.44
C GLU A 28 -5.01 3.35 7.92
N VAL A 29 -5.44 2.46 7.03
CA VAL A 29 -6.34 1.34 7.41
C VAL A 29 -5.68 0.44 8.45
N LYS A 30 -4.38 0.14 8.30
CA LYS A 30 -3.64 -0.66 9.27
C LYS A 30 -3.54 0.02 10.63
N ARG A 31 -3.38 1.34 10.67
CA ARG A 31 -3.39 2.11 11.92
C ARG A 31 -4.76 2.05 12.59
N SER A 32 -5.83 2.21 11.82
CA SER A 32 -7.20 2.11 12.32
C SER A 32 -7.50 0.71 12.86
N LEU A 33 -7.03 -0.34 12.18
CA LEU A 33 -7.13 -1.73 12.66
C LEU A 33 -6.43 -1.89 14.01
N PHE A 34 -5.18 -1.45 14.11
CA PHE A 34 -4.41 -1.53 15.35
C PHE A 34 -5.12 -0.82 16.52
N GLN A 35 -5.66 0.39 16.29
CA GLN A 35 -6.42 1.12 17.30
C GLN A 35 -7.71 0.39 17.70
N ALA A 36 -8.39 -0.25 16.75
CA ALA A 36 -9.59 -1.03 17.01
C ALA A 36 -9.29 -2.30 17.83
N GLU A 37 -8.17 -2.95 17.56
CA GLU A 37 -7.67 -4.11 18.32
C GLU A 37 -7.25 -3.72 19.73
N GLU A 38 -6.55 -2.59 19.92
CA GLU A 38 -6.23 -2.07 21.26
C GLU A 38 -7.49 -1.76 22.07
N LEU A 39 -8.51 -1.15 21.45
CA LEU A 39 -9.79 -0.90 22.11
C LEU A 39 -10.50 -2.21 22.48
N LEU A 40 -10.49 -3.21 21.60
CA LEU A 40 -11.07 -4.53 21.88
C LEU A 40 -10.39 -5.17 23.09
N ALA A 41 -9.05 -5.21 23.10
CA ALA A 41 -8.28 -5.75 24.21
C ALA A 41 -8.58 -5.03 25.53
N GLY A 42 -8.73 -3.70 25.48
CA GLY A 42 -9.15 -2.90 26.63
C GLY A 42 -10.54 -3.30 27.16
N LEU A 43 -11.53 -3.45 26.27
CA LEU A 43 -12.89 -3.86 26.65
C LEU A 43 -12.94 -5.29 27.22
N GLU A 44 -12.15 -6.21 26.65
CA GLU A 44 -12.04 -7.58 27.15
C GLU A 44 -11.41 -7.63 28.54
N GLN A 45 -10.36 -6.83 28.77
CA GLN A 45 -9.74 -6.70 30.08
C GLN A 45 -10.70 -6.09 31.11
N GLU A 46 -11.41 -5.01 30.74
CA GLU A 46 -12.42 -4.39 31.62
C GLU A 46 -13.54 -5.37 32.01
N LEU A 47 -14.00 -6.18 31.06
CA LEU A 47 -15.00 -7.21 31.33
C LEU A 47 -14.44 -8.29 32.26
N GLN A 48 -13.21 -8.75 32.02
CA GLN A 48 -12.58 -9.77 32.84
C GLN A 48 -12.40 -9.29 34.29
N ASP A 49 -11.84 -8.09 34.48
CA ASP A 49 -11.67 -7.46 35.79
C ASP A 49 -13.02 -7.32 36.52
N ALA A 50 -14.07 -6.96 35.80
CA ALA A 50 -15.41 -6.83 36.35
C ALA A 50 -16.04 -8.18 36.73
N LEU A 51 -15.80 -9.23 35.94
CA LEU A 51 -16.26 -10.59 36.26
C LEU A 51 -15.56 -11.14 37.51
N ASP A 52 -14.28 -10.82 37.70
CA ASP A 52 -13.54 -11.23 38.90
C ASP A 52 -14.08 -10.49 40.13
N ARG A 53 -14.31 -9.17 40.04
CA ARG A 53 -14.98 -8.41 41.12
C ARG A 53 -16.39 -8.91 41.42
N PHE A 54 -17.15 -9.28 40.39
CA PHE A 54 -18.49 -9.85 40.56
C PHE A 54 -18.43 -11.18 41.31
N ARG A 55 -17.46 -12.05 40.97
CA ARG A 55 -17.24 -13.33 41.65
C ARG A 55 -16.90 -13.14 43.13
N ASP A 56 -16.05 -12.18 43.45
CA ASP A 56 -15.68 -11.86 44.84
C ASP A 56 -16.92 -11.40 45.63
N LYS A 57 -17.68 -10.45 45.07
CA LYS A 57 -18.94 -9.99 45.70
C LYS A 57 -19.98 -11.09 45.84
N GLN A 58 -20.03 -12.03 44.90
CA GLN A 58 -20.96 -13.15 44.97
C GLN A 58 -20.67 -14.05 46.18
N GLN A 59 -19.41 -14.16 46.60
CA GLN A 59 -19.03 -14.90 47.81
C GLN A 59 -19.42 -14.16 49.10
N GLU A 60 -19.44 -12.83 49.08
CA GLU A 60 -19.87 -11.98 50.20
C GLU A 60 -21.40 -11.92 50.35
N GLY A 61 -22.13 -12.32 49.31
CA GLY A 61 -23.59 -12.26 49.23
C GLY A 61 -24.05 -11.00 48.50
N LEU A 62 -24.91 -11.20 47.50
CA LEU A 62 -25.48 -10.12 46.69
C LEU A 62 -26.99 -10.06 46.87
N THR A 63 -27.54 -8.85 46.88
CA THR A 63 -28.99 -8.67 46.79
C THR A 63 -29.49 -8.97 45.37
N PRO A 64 -30.77 -9.33 45.19
CA PRO A 64 -31.35 -9.53 43.85
C PRO A 64 -31.24 -8.30 42.94
N VAL A 65 -31.27 -7.08 43.49
CA VAL A 65 -31.14 -5.83 42.74
C VAL A 65 -29.72 -5.68 42.21
N GLU A 66 -28.71 -5.87 43.06
CA GLU A 66 -27.31 -5.80 42.63
C GLU A 66 -26.99 -6.87 41.58
N LEU A 67 -27.54 -8.08 41.74
CA LEU A 67 -27.40 -9.14 40.74
C LEU A 67 -27.95 -8.70 39.37
N LEU A 68 -29.13 -8.09 39.36
CA LEU A 68 -29.74 -7.57 38.14
C LEU A 68 -28.87 -6.48 37.48
N ASP A 69 -28.37 -5.52 38.27
CA ASP A 69 -27.48 -4.47 37.79
C ASP A 69 -26.20 -5.03 37.16
N TRP A 70 -25.57 -6.01 37.82
CA TRP A 70 -24.40 -6.70 37.28
C TRP A 70 -24.68 -7.41 35.97
N THR A 71 -25.79 -8.16 35.89
CA THR A 71 -26.17 -8.85 34.64
C THR A 71 -26.40 -7.87 33.49
N GLY A 72 -27.12 -6.78 33.72
CA GLY A 72 -27.36 -5.75 32.71
C GLY A 72 -26.08 -5.06 32.24
N TRP A 73 -25.16 -4.77 33.16
CA TRP A 73 -23.86 -4.21 32.81
C TRP A 73 -23.00 -5.18 32.00
N ILE A 74 -22.91 -6.45 32.42
CA ILE A 74 -22.16 -7.50 31.71
C ILE A 74 -22.70 -7.69 30.28
N ASP A 75 -24.02 -7.73 30.12
CA ASP A 75 -24.63 -7.87 28.81
C ASP A 75 -24.33 -6.66 27.91
N THR A 76 -24.36 -5.46 28.46
CA THR A 76 -23.96 -4.23 27.75
C THR A 76 -22.51 -4.31 27.28
N GLN A 77 -21.59 -4.77 28.13
CA GLN A 77 -20.18 -4.93 27.75
C GLN A 77 -19.98 -6.00 26.69
N ARG A 78 -20.68 -7.14 26.80
CA ARG A 78 -20.67 -8.18 25.76
C ARG A 78 -21.21 -7.67 24.42
N MET A 79 -22.18 -6.76 24.42
CA MET A 79 -22.65 -6.13 23.18
C MET A 79 -21.60 -5.20 22.59
N LYS A 80 -20.91 -4.38 23.42
CA LYS A 80 -19.81 -3.52 22.97
C LYS A 80 -18.66 -4.33 22.38
N ILE A 81 -18.20 -5.37 23.07
CA ILE A 81 -17.16 -6.29 22.58
C ILE A 81 -17.57 -6.90 21.24
N ARG A 82 -18.80 -7.42 21.13
CA ARG A 82 -19.29 -7.97 19.85
C ARG A 82 -19.27 -6.94 18.72
N SER A 83 -19.71 -5.71 18.99
CA SER A 83 -19.65 -4.62 18.02
C SER A 83 -18.20 -4.30 17.61
N GLN A 84 -17.29 -4.24 18.59
CA GLN A 84 -15.88 -3.95 18.36
C GLN A 84 -15.19 -5.05 17.55
N VAL A 85 -15.49 -6.32 17.83
CA VAL A 85 -15.01 -7.46 17.04
C VAL A 85 -15.45 -7.34 15.58
N MET A 86 -16.70 -6.95 15.33
CA MET A 86 -17.19 -6.75 13.97
C MET A 86 -16.46 -5.61 13.26
N GLN A 87 -16.18 -4.51 13.97
CA GLN A 87 -15.37 -3.42 13.44
C GLN A 87 -13.94 -3.85 13.10
N CYS A 88 -13.28 -4.63 13.97
CA CYS A 88 -11.95 -5.16 13.70
C CYS A 88 -11.95 -6.02 12.42
N ARG A 89 -12.93 -6.94 12.29
CA ARG A 89 -13.08 -7.77 11.09
C ARG A 89 -13.29 -6.95 9.81
N GLU A 90 -14.09 -5.89 9.89
CA GLU A 90 -14.29 -5.01 8.73
C GLU A 90 -12.97 -4.32 8.34
N LEU A 91 -12.23 -3.82 9.31
CA LEU A 91 -10.93 -3.18 9.08
C LEU A 91 -9.87 -4.18 8.56
N GLU A 92 -9.87 -5.42 9.04
CA GLU A 92 -9.03 -6.51 8.50
C GLU A 92 -9.34 -6.76 7.01
N MET A 93 -10.63 -6.86 6.66
CA MET A 93 -11.05 -7.03 5.27
C MET A 93 -10.65 -5.84 4.40
N GLN A 94 -10.81 -4.61 4.90
CA GLN A 94 -10.39 -3.39 4.20
C GLN A 94 -8.86 -3.32 4.04
N ALA A 95 -8.10 -3.75 5.05
CA ALA A 95 -6.64 -3.80 5.01
C ALA A 95 -6.18 -4.78 3.93
N GLU A 96 -6.76 -5.98 3.89
CA GLU A 96 -6.42 -6.99 2.90
C GLU A 96 -6.81 -6.55 1.48
N ALA A 97 -8.01 -5.98 1.29
CA ALA A 97 -8.42 -5.43 0.01
C ALA A 97 -7.49 -4.32 -0.49
N THR A 98 -7.01 -3.47 0.42
CA THR A 98 -6.08 -2.38 0.08
C THR A 98 -4.66 -2.91 -0.19
N ARG A 99 -4.23 -3.95 0.54
CA ARG A 99 -2.98 -4.67 0.28
C ARG A 99 -2.96 -5.30 -1.12
N LEU A 100 -4.04 -5.98 -1.51
CA LEU A 100 -4.16 -6.57 -2.84
C LEU A 100 -4.09 -5.50 -3.94
N ARG A 101 -4.83 -4.39 -3.77
CA ARG A 101 -4.75 -3.24 -4.68
C ARG A 101 -3.35 -2.66 -4.77
N LEU A 102 -2.63 -2.55 -3.66
CA LEU A 102 -1.24 -2.08 -3.65
C LEU A 102 -0.33 -2.99 -4.48
N VAL A 103 -0.43 -4.30 -4.30
CA VAL A 103 0.36 -5.28 -5.07
C VAL A 103 0.08 -5.16 -6.57
N GLU A 104 -1.18 -4.99 -6.98
CA GLU A 104 -1.54 -4.77 -8.37
C GLU A 104 -0.92 -3.47 -8.92
N ARG A 105 -1.02 -2.37 -8.16
CA ARG A 105 -0.43 -1.08 -8.55
C ARG A 105 1.10 -1.14 -8.68
N GLN A 106 1.77 -1.87 -7.81
CA GLN A 106 3.22 -2.09 -7.88
C GLN A 106 3.60 -2.89 -9.13
N ARG A 107 2.84 -3.95 -9.46
CA ARG A 107 3.06 -4.71 -10.70
C ARG A 107 2.85 -3.87 -11.96
N GLU A 108 1.83 -3.01 -11.97
CA GLU A 108 1.61 -2.06 -13.06
C GLU A 108 2.78 -1.09 -13.19
N GLU A 109 3.24 -0.50 -12.08
CA GLU A 109 4.37 0.43 -12.04
C GLU A 109 5.65 -0.22 -12.58
N GLU A 110 5.96 -1.44 -12.15
CA GLU A 110 7.12 -2.21 -12.61
C GLU A 110 7.05 -2.45 -14.13
N THR A 111 5.88 -2.82 -14.64
CA THR A 111 5.66 -3.02 -16.08
C THR A 111 5.96 -1.74 -16.87
N TRP A 112 5.50 -0.59 -16.37
CA TRP A 112 5.77 0.71 -16.99
C TRP A 112 7.22 1.16 -16.83
N ASN A 113 7.89 0.77 -15.75
CA ASN A 113 9.31 1.03 -15.56
C ASN A 113 10.17 0.21 -16.54
N ASN A 114 9.87 -1.07 -16.70
CA ASN A 114 10.52 -1.94 -17.68
C ASN A 114 10.33 -1.42 -19.11
N LEU A 115 9.12 -0.95 -19.45
CA LEU A 115 8.86 -0.35 -20.76
C LEU A 115 9.66 0.94 -21.00
N LYS A 116 9.79 1.79 -19.97
CA LYS A 116 10.60 3.01 -20.01
C LYS A 116 12.07 2.67 -20.26
N GLU A 117 12.62 1.71 -19.55
CA GLU A 117 14.01 1.28 -19.68
C GLU A 117 14.31 0.71 -21.07
N LYS A 118 13.42 -0.17 -21.58
CA LYS A 118 13.54 -0.70 -22.95
C LYS A 118 13.51 0.41 -24.01
N ARG A 119 12.65 1.41 -23.85
CA ARG A 119 12.57 2.54 -24.80
C ARG A 119 13.80 3.44 -24.72
N LEU A 120 14.34 3.68 -23.54
CA LEU A 120 15.59 4.42 -23.36
C LEU A 120 16.77 3.68 -24.00
N ALA A 121 16.87 2.37 -23.80
CA ALA A 121 17.91 1.56 -24.42
C ALA A 121 17.82 1.60 -25.96
N ALA A 122 16.62 1.47 -26.52
CA ALA A 122 16.41 1.58 -27.96
C ALA A 122 16.80 2.96 -28.51
N LEU A 123 16.42 4.04 -27.82
CA LEU A 123 16.80 5.40 -28.20
C LEU A 123 18.33 5.60 -28.18
N ASN A 124 18.99 5.13 -27.13
CA ASN A 124 20.45 5.23 -27.02
C ASN A 124 21.16 4.45 -28.15
N TYR A 125 20.65 3.27 -28.49
CA TYR A 125 21.17 2.48 -29.60
C TYR A 125 20.96 3.19 -30.96
N GLU A 126 19.79 3.80 -31.18
CA GLU A 126 19.52 4.59 -32.38
C GLU A 126 20.48 5.80 -32.50
N LEU A 127 20.73 6.50 -31.39
CA LEU A 127 21.67 7.63 -31.34
C LEU A 127 23.11 7.19 -31.63
N GLN A 128 23.59 6.11 -31.00
CA GLN A 128 24.93 5.57 -31.25
C GLN A 128 25.12 5.17 -32.72
N LYS A 129 24.09 4.59 -33.33
CA LYS A 129 24.12 4.23 -34.75
C LYS A 129 24.18 5.48 -35.65
N GLN A 130 23.46 6.54 -35.30
CA GLN A 130 23.51 7.82 -36.03
C GLN A 130 24.89 8.47 -35.90
N GLU A 131 25.44 8.55 -34.69
CA GLU A 131 26.79 9.07 -34.44
C GLU A 131 27.84 8.31 -35.25
N GLN A 132 27.73 6.98 -35.33
CA GLN A 132 28.65 6.16 -36.13
C GLN A 132 28.56 6.49 -37.62
N VAL A 133 27.36 6.65 -38.16
CA VAL A 133 27.15 7.04 -39.57
C VAL A 133 27.76 8.41 -39.86
N GLU A 134 27.54 9.39 -38.98
CA GLU A 134 28.11 10.74 -39.12
C GLU A 134 29.64 10.71 -39.09
N LEU A 135 30.24 9.93 -38.19
CA LEU A 135 31.70 9.76 -38.11
C LEU A 135 32.27 9.09 -39.38
N ASP A 136 31.59 8.08 -39.90
CA ASP A 136 31.98 7.41 -41.15
C ASP A 136 31.92 8.37 -42.34
N GLU A 137 30.86 9.19 -42.43
CA GLU A 137 30.71 10.21 -43.48
C GLU A 137 31.81 11.27 -43.41
N ILE A 138 32.11 11.80 -42.21
CA ILE A 138 33.22 12.75 -41.99
C ILE A 138 34.56 12.10 -42.40
N GLY A 139 34.78 10.84 -42.00
CA GLY A 139 35.97 10.08 -42.34
C GLY A 139 36.12 9.82 -43.85
N MET A 140 35.02 9.65 -44.57
CA MET A 140 35.00 9.55 -46.04
C MET A 140 35.28 10.90 -46.71
N GLN A 141 34.68 12.00 -46.23
CA GLN A 141 34.92 13.35 -46.75
C GLN A 141 36.38 13.79 -46.56
N MET A 142 36.95 13.58 -45.36
CA MET A 142 38.36 13.90 -45.08
C MET A 142 39.34 13.13 -45.96
N ARG A 143 39.03 11.85 -46.28
CA ARG A 143 39.83 11.05 -47.22
C ARG A 143 39.74 11.59 -48.64
N ARG A 144 38.57 12.05 -49.09
CA ARG A 144 38.42 12.70 -50.41
C ARG A 144 39.21 14.01 -50.49
N TYR A 145 39.15 14.86 -49.46
CA TYR A 145 39.91 16.11 -49.42
C TYR A 145 41.43 15.89 -49.44
N ARG A 146 41.96 14.88 -48.73
CA ARG A 146 43.39 14.52 -48.77
C ARG A 146 43.83 13.90 -50.11
N GLY A 147 42.91 13.32 -50.89
CA GLY A 147 43.20 12.74 -52.19
C GLY A 147 43.29 13.74 -53.34
N ILE A 148 42.79 14.97 -53.16
CA ILE A 148 42.79 16.03 -54.20
C ILE A 148 44.05 16.93 -54.11
N GLY A 149 44.86 16.77 -53.06
CA GLY A 149 46.10 17.53 -52.84
C GLY A 149 47.39 16.87 -53.35
N ARG A 150 47.33 15.98 -54.35
CA ARG A 150 48.50 15.44 -55.05
C ARG A 150 48.42 15.71 -56.54
#